data_AF-A0A9X1D5M0-F1
#
_entry.id   AF-A0A9X1D5M0-F1
#
_cell.length_a   1.000
_cell.length_b   1.000
_cell.length_c   1.000
_cell.angle_alpha   90.00
_cell.angle_beta   90.00
_cell.angle_gamma   90.00
#
_symmetry.space_group_name_H-M   'P 1'
#
loop_
_entity.id
_entity.type
_entity.pdbx_description
1 polymer ?
#
loop_
_entity_poly.entity_id
_entity_poly.type
_entity_poly.pdbx_seq_one_letter_code
_entity_poly.pdbx_strand_id
1 'polypeptide(L)'
;MELKMTASQTRFSRPRFALMVLLGVYPLITAILYIIMPLTDGWTIWQRTLLIAPLMVSVMIWGLIPTVQRVFRGFLNPVVG
;
A
#
# COMPACT_ATOMS: atom_id res chain seq x y z
N MET A 1 33.93 -31.99 3.90
CA MET A 1 33.52 -31.41 2.61
C MET A 1 32.10 -31.90 2.34
N GLU A 2 31.10 -31.26 2.94
CA GLU A 2 29.69 -31.54 2.63
C GLU A 2 28.93 -30.22 2.64
N LEU A 3 28.63 -29.75 1.42
CA LEU A 3 27.87 -28.55 1.13
C LEU A 3 26.41 -28.78 1.54
N LYS A 4 26.05 -28.47 2.78
CA LYS A 4 24.64 -28.30 3.13
C LYS A 4 24.20 -26.88 2.76
N MET A 5 24.01 -26.68 1.46
CA MET A 5 23.12 -25.64 0.96
C MET A 5 21.69 -25.98 1.37
N THR A 6 21.30 -25.58 2.58
CA THR A 6 19.88 -25.52 2.96
C THR A 6 19.49 -24.08 3.16
N ALA A 7 19.50 -23.34 2.05
CA ALA A 7 18.74 -22.10 1.90
C ALA A 7 17.26 -22.48 1.75
N SER A 8 16.64 -22.96 2.84
CA SER A 8 15.20 -22.85 3.01
C SER A 8 14.96 -21.84 4.12
N GLN A 9 15.39 -20.60 3.85
CA GLN A 9 14.81 -19.45 4.51
C GLN A 9 13.31 -19.54 4.23
N THR A 10 12.53 -19.90 5.24
CA THR A 10 11.08 -19.73 5.24
C THR A 10 10.82 -18.29 4.82
N ARG A 11 10.57 -18.08 3.52
CA ARG A 11 10.58 -16.77 2.87
C ARG A 11 9.33 -16.05 3.36
N PHE A 12 9.46 -15.47 4.54
CA PHE A 12 8.51 -14.56 5.15
C PHE A 12 8.01 -13.66 4.03
N SER A 13 6.70 -13.63 3.88
CA SER A 13 5.96 -13.31 2.66
C SER A 13 6.09 -11.84 2.19
N ARG A 14 7.31 -11.29 2.11
CA ARG A 14 7.67 -9.99 1.55
C ARG A 14 6.96 -9.71 0.21
N PRO A 15 6.91 -10.65 -0.75
CA PRO A 15 6.16 -10.41 -1.99
C PRO A 15 4.64 -10.38 -1.80
N ARG A 16 4.07 -11.23 -0.93
CA ARG A 16 2.61 -11.20 -0.68
C ARG A 16 2.19 -9.92 0.06
N PHE A 17 3.01 -9.46 0.99
CA PHE A 17 2.83 -8.16 1.65
C PHE A 17 2.86 -7.03 0.63
N ALA A 18 3.89 -6.99 -0.23
CA ALA A 18 3.99 -5.97 -1.27
C ALA A 18 2.79 -5.99 -2.23
N LEU A 19 2.32 -7.17 -2.65
CA LEU A 19 1.14 -7.30 -3.51
C LEU A 19 -0.15 -6.82 -2.84
N MET A 20 -0.33 -7.07 -1.54
CA MET A 20 -1.53 -6.66 -0.82
C MET A 20 -1.54 -5.15 -0.56
N VAL A 21 -0.37 -4.59 -0.24
CA VAL A 21 -0.16 -3.13 -0.17
C VAL A 21 -0.38 -2.50 -1.54
N LEU A 22 0.15 -3.09 -2.61
CA LEU A 22 -0.01 -2.62 -3.99
C LEU A 22 -1.49 -2.63 -4.40
N LEU A 23 -2.22 -3.70 -4.10
CA LEU A 23 -3.66 -3.81 -4.35
C LEU A 23 -4.47 -2.76 -3.58
N GLY A 24 -4.03 -2.36 -2.39
CA GLY A 24 -4.67 -1.28 -1.65
C GLY A 24 -4.30 0.11 -2.19
N VAL A 25 -3.01 0.33 -2.49
CA VAL A 25 -2.50 1.64 -2.88
C VAL A 25 -2.85 2.00 -4.31
N TYR A 26 -2.83 1.04 -5.24
CA TYR A 26 -3.10 1.28 -6.66
C TYR A 26 -4.47 1.94 -6.90
N PRO A 27 -5.61 1.34 -6.46
CA PRO A 27 -6.92 1.96 -6.65
C PRO A 27 -7.05 3.28 -5.88
N LEU A 28 -6.35 3.42 -4.75
CA LEU A 28 -6.37 4.64 -3.94
C LEU A 28 -5.73 5.82 -4.67
N ILE A 29 -4.53 5.59 -5.24
CA ILE A 29 -3.82 6.57 -6.06
C ILE A 29 -4.67 6.90 -7.29
N THR A 30 -5.21 5.88 -7.98
CA THR A 30 -6.06 6.07 -9.15
C THR A 30 -7.30 6.90 -8.84
N ALA A 31 -7.99 6.64 -7.73
CA ALA A 31 -9.18 7.39 -7.32
C ALA A 31 -8.84 8.86 -7.00
N ILE A 32 -7.77 9.10 -6.24
CA ILE A 32 -7.31 10.46 -5.93
C ILE A 32 -6.98 11.22 -7.22
N LEU A 33 -6.25 10.59 -8.14
CA LEU A 33 -5.91 11.20 -9.41
C LEU A 33 -7.16 11.51 -10.22
N TYR A 34 -8.11 10.58 -10.31
CA TYR A 34 -9.36 10.80 -11.05
C TYR A 34 -10.21 11.93 -10.48
N ILE A 35 -10.16 12.18 -9.18
CA ILE A 35 -10.87 13.28 -8.52
C ILE A 35 -10.12 14.60 -8.70
N ILE A 36 -8.80 14.60 -8.51
CA ILE A 36 -7.99 15.82 -8.59
C ILE A 36 -7.81 16.27 -10.04
N MET A 37 -7.71 15.36 -11.01
CA MET A 37 -7.60 15.66 -12.45
C MET A 37 -8.59 16.73 -12.93
N PRO A 38 -9.90 16.52 -12.83
CA PRO A 38 -10.88 17.52 -13.26
C PRO A 38 -10.87 18.78 -12.38
N LEU A 39 -10.53 18.64 -11.09
CA LEU A 39 -10.57 19.76 -10.14
C LEU A 39 -9.40 20.74 -10.28
N THR A 40 -8.30 20.27 -10.88
CA THR A 40 -7.07 21.05 -11.12
C THR A 40 -6.86 21.30 -12.61
N ASP A 41 -7.93 21.22 -13.41
CA ASP A 41 -7.92 21.61 -14.81
C ASP A 41 -7.55 23.09 -14.94
N GLY A 42 -6.54 23.40 -15.75
CA GLY A 42 -5.94 24.73 -15.85
C GLY A 42 -4.89 25.09 -14.79
N TRP A 43 -4.63 24.22 -13.80
CA TRP A 43 -3.56 24.45 -12.81
C TRP A 43 -2.21 24.02 -13.35
N THR A 44 -1.17 24.73 -12.91
CA THR A 44 0.22 24.34 -13.20
C THR A 44 0.61 23.09 -12.41
N ILE A 45 1.55 22.29 -12.95
CA ILE A 45 1.97 21.01 -12.36
C ILE A 45 2.39 21.13 -10.90
N TRP A 46 3.05 22.23 -10.51
CA TRP A 46 3.52 22.41 -9.13
C TRP A 46 2.38 22.60 -8.13
N GLN A 47 1.34 23.39 -8.46
CA GLN A 47 0.17 23.60 -7.59
C GLN A 47 -0.59 22.29 -7.38
N ARG A 48 -0.72 21.52 -8.46
CA ARG A 48 -1.35 20.21 -8.46
C ARG A 48 -0.58 19.21 -7.60
N THR A 49 0.75 19.20 -7.72
CA THR A 49 1.64 18.36 -6.90
C THR A 49 1.57 18.75 -5.42
N LEU A 50 1.45 20.06 -5.13
CA LEU A 50 1.33 20.60 -3.77
C LEU A 50 0.03 20.14 -3.08
N LEU A 51 -1.03 19.86 -3.83
CA LEU A 51 -2.27 19.26 -3.31
C LEU A 51 -2.21 17.73 -3.25
N ILE A 52 -1.71 17.09 -4.32
CA ILE A 52 -1.67 15.63 -4.42
C ILE A 52 -0.76 15.04 -3.35
N ALA A 53 0.42 15.61 -3.12
CA ALA A 53 1.39 15.08 -2.18
C ALA A 53 0.87 14.96 -0.73
N PRO A 54 0.37 16.03 -0.07
CA PRO A 54 -0.18 15.93 1.28
C PRO A 54 -1.41 15.04 1.32
N LEU A 55 -2.29 15.09 0.32
CA LEU A 55 -3.46 14.22 0.27
C LEU A 55 -3.06 12.74 0.21
N MET A 56 -2.10 12.39 -0.65
CA MET A 56 -1.54 11.04 -0.75
C MET A 56 -0.95 10.58 0.57
N VAL A 57 -0.17 11.42 1.26
CA VAL A 57 0.43 11.10 2.56
C VAL A 57 -0.65 10.88 3.63
N SER A 58 -1.62 11.79 3.75
CA SER A 58 -2.74 11.66 4.70
C SER A 58 -3.51 10.36 4.46
N VAL A 59 -3.82 10.07 3.19
CA VAL A 59 -4.56 8.87 2.80
C VAL A 59 -3.73 7.60 3.01
N MET A 60 -2.41 7.63 2.83
CA MET A 60 -1.55 6.50 3.16
C MET A 60 -1.51 6.25 4.67
N ILE A 61 -1.37 7.31 5.48
CA ILE A 61 -1.31 7.19 6.96
C ILE A 61 -2.64 6.69 7.53
N TRP A 62 -3.76 7.25 7.08
CA TRP A 62 -5.09 6.95 7.59
C TRP A 62 -5.84 5.84 6.86
N GLY A 63 -5.44 5.49 5.64
CA GLY A 63 -6.09 4.48 4.81
C GLY A 63 -5.25 3.23 4.66
N LEU A 64 -4.03 3.37 4.11
CA LEU A 64 -3.18 2.23 3.77
C LEU A 64 -2.67 1.50 5.01
N ILE A 65 -2.07 2.22 5.96
CA ILE A 65 -1.53 1.63 7.20
C ILE A 65 -2.61 0.84 7.96
N PRO A 66 -3.80 1.39 8.28
CA PRO A 66 -4.82 0.63 9.00
C PRO A 66 -5.43 -0.48 8.16
N THR A 67 -5.56 -0.33 6.84
CA THR A 67 -6.09 -1.40 5.98
C THR A 67 -5.14 -2.59 5.92
N VAL A 68 -3.84 -2.34 5.73
CA VAL A 68 -2.81 -3.38 5.73
C VAL A 68 -2.74 -4.04 7.11
N GLN A 69 -2.78 -3.26 8.20
CA GLN A 69 -2.84 -3.80 9.56
C GLN A 69 -4.12 -4.60 9.82
N ARG A 70 -5.28 -4.19 9.29
CA ARG A 70 -6.57 -4.89 9.44
C ARG A 70 -6.58 -6.23 8.73
N VAL A 71 -6.06 -6.29 7.50
CA VAL A 71 -5.95 -7.53 6.74
C VAL A 71 -4.91 -8.46 7.39
N PHE A 72 -3.81 -7.93 7.93
CA PHE A 72 -2.85 -8.71 8.71
C PHE A 72 -3.43 -9.26 10.00
N ARG A 73 -4.20 -8.47 10.75
CA ARG A 73 -4.91 -8.93 11.97
C ARG A 73 -5.92 -10.03 11.65
N GLY A 74 -6.63 -9.93 10.53
CA GLY A 74 -7.53 -10.98 10.04
C GLY A 74 -6.81 -12.29 9.69
N PHE A 75 -5.53 -12.23 9.32
CA PHE A 75 -4.70 -13.40 9.01
C PHE A 75 -4.03 -14.03 10.25
N LEU A 76 -3.82 -13.25 11.32
CA LEU A 76 -3.17 -13.73 12.55
C LEU A 76 -4.15 -14.19 13.63
N ASN A 77 -5.44 -13.85 13.53
CA ASN A 77 -6.49 -14.35 14.42
C ASN A 77 -7.35 -15.39 13.68
N PRO A 78 -6.90 -16.64 13.48
CA PRO A 78 -7.90 -17.70 13.48
C PRO A 78 -8.54 -17.60 14.87
N VAL A 79 -9.84 -17.31 14.91
CA VAL A 79 -10.65 -17.50 16.10
C VAL A 79 -10.33 -18.91 16.59
N VAL A 80 -9.53 -19.01 17.66
CA VAL A 80 -9.31 -20.26 18.38
C VAL A 80 -10.64 -20.52 19.06
N GLY A 81 -11.49 -21.27 18.35
CA GLY A 81 -12.60 -22.00 18.94
C GLY A 81 -12.09 -23.18 19.76
#